data_AF-A0A945M8B7-F1
#
_entry.id   AF-A0A945M8B7-F1
#
_cell.length_a   1.000
_cell.length_b   1.000
_cell.length_c   1.000
_cell.angle_alpha   90.00
_cell.angle_beta   90.00
_cell.angle_gamma   90.00
#
_symmetry.space_group_name_H-M   'P 1'
#
loop_
_entity.id
_entity.type
_entity.pdbx_description
1 polymer ?
#
loop_
_entity_poly.entity_id
_entity_poly.type
_entity_poly.pdbx_seq_one_letter_code
_entity_poly.pdbx_strand_id
1 'polypeptide(L)' 'MAYETILYEPDPDDAFVTVTMNRPDKLNALNGTLLDELDDAVKR' A
#
# COMPACT_ATOMS: atom_id res chain seq x y z
N MET A 1 8.30 -2.86 -7.42
CA MET A 1 7.19 -2.58 -8.36
C MET A 1 6.57 -1.27 -7.92
N ALA A 2 6.09 -0.46 -8.86
CA ALA A 2 5.26 0.69 -8.47
C ALA A 2 3.85 0.13 -8.24
N TYR A 3 3.32 0.31 -7.03
CA TYR A 3 1.94 -0.01 -6.72
C TYR A 3 1.02 1.04 -7.36
N GLU A 4 -0.15 0.62 -7.81
CA GLU A 4 -1.17 1.47 -8.42
C GLU A 4 -2.09 2.07 -7.36
N THR A 5 -2.43 1.30 -6.32
CA THR A 5 -3.50 1.65 -5.38
C THR A 5 -3.02 1.91 -3.95
N ILE A 6 -1.74 1.67 -3.66
CA ILE A 6 -1.11 1.97 -2.38
C ILE A 6 0.19 2.75 -2.57
N LEU A 7 0.59 3.52 -1.56
CA LEU A 7 1.94 4.04 -1.40
C LEU A 7 2.65 3.21 -0.34
N TYR A 8 3.93 2.92 -0.58
CA TYR A 8 4.76 2.10 0.31
C TYR A 8 6.03 2.86 0.64
N GLU A 9 6.15 3.28 1.90
CA GLU A 9 7.18 4.20 2.37
C GLU A 9 7.90 3.59 3.58
N PRO A 10 9.02 2.88 3.37
CA PRO A 10 9.89 2.44 4.46
C PRO A 10 10.50 3.64 5.17
N ASP A 11 10.54 3.58 6.50
CA ASP A 11 11.29 4.55 7.27
C ASP A 11 12.80 4.29 7.08
N PRO A 12 13.63 5.31 6.80
CA PRO A 12 15.07 5.13 6.61
C PRO A 12 15.82 4.87 7.92
N ASP A 13 15.27 5.26 9.07
CA ASP A 13 15.94 5.27 10.36
C ASP A 13 15.45 4.15 11.30
N ASP A 14 14.34 3.47 10.95
CA ASP A 14 13.82 2.35 11.71
C ASP A 14 13.28 1.19 10.85
N ALA A 15 12.62 0.22 11.49
CA ALA A 15 12.10 -1.00 10.85
C ALA A 15 10.61 -0.91 10.49
N PHE A 16 10.00 0.26 10.58
CA PHE A 16 8.60 0.48 10.23
C PHE A 16 8.45 0.86 8.76
N VAL A 17 7.27 0.53 8.23
CA VAL A 17 6.85 0.91 6.89
C VAL A 17 5.47 1.52 6.97
N THR A 18 5.31 2.70 6.37
CA THR A 18 4.00 3.32 6.18
C THR A 18 3.41 2.86 4.87
N VAL A 19 2.22 2.25 4.95
CA VAL A 19 1.43 1.86 3.78
C VAL A 19 0.18 2.73 3.72
N THR A 20 0.06 3.55 2.68
CA THR A 20 -1.05 4.48 2.50
C THR A 20 -1.96 4.02 1.37
N MET A 21 -3.24 3.84 1.63
CA MET A 21 -4.23 3.57 0.58
C MET A 21 -4.43 4.82 -0.29
N ASN A 22 -4.22 4.69 -1.60
CA ASN A 22 -4.15 5.80 -2.55
C ASN A 22 -5.30 5.79 -3.56
N ARG A 23 -6.54 5.65 -3.09
CA ARG A 23 -7.76 5.68 -3.92
C ARG A 23 -8.79 6.67 -3.38
N PRO A 24 -8.45 7.97 -3.28
CA PRO A 24 -9.32 8.97 -2.68
C PRO A 24 -10.64 9.14 -3.43
N ASP A 25 -10.65 8.96 -4.75
CA ASP A 25 -11.84 9.01 -5.61
C ASP A 25 -12.86 7.90 -5.29
N LYS A 26 -12.41 6.81 -4.66
CA LYS A 26 -13.25 5.70 -4.18
C LYS A 26 -13.36 5.64 -2.66
N LEU A 27 -12.94 6.70 -1.94
CA LEU A 27 -12.88 6.71 -0.48
C LEU A 27 -12.10 5.51 0.09
N ASN A 28 -11.06 5.08 -0.62
CA ASN A 28 -10.25 3.91 -0.28
C ASN A 28 -11.05 2.61 -0.16
N ALA A 29 -12.21 2.50 -0.84
CA ALA A 29 -12.96 1.25 -0.91
C ALA A 29 -12.09 0.12 -1.48
N LEU A 30 -12.14 -1.05 -0.86
CA LEU A 30 -11.33 -2.20 -1.23
C LEU A 30 -11.73 -2.74 -2.62
N ASN A 31 -10.75 -3.10 -3.44
CA ASN A 31 -10.93 -3.88 -4.67
C ASN A 31 -9.88 -5.00 -4.73
N GLY A 32 -9.98 -5.89 -5.73
CA GLY A 32 -9.04 -6.99 -5.90
C GLY A 32 -7.58 -6.52 -5.96
N THR A 33 -7.28 -5.55 -6.83
CA THR A 33 -5.94 -4.98 -6.97
C THR A 33 -5.38 -4.47 -5.64
N LEU A 34 -6.15 -3.71 -4.86
CA LEU A 34 -5.69 -3.20 -3.58
C LEU A 34 -5.44 -4.31 -2.56
N LEU A 35 -6.26 -5.35 -2.55
CA LEU A 35 -6.04 -6.51 -1.69
C LEU A 35 -4.76 -7.26 -2.07
N ASP A 36 -4.52 -7.46 -3.37
CA ASP A 36 -3.31 -8.12 -3.88
C ASP A 36 -2.05 -7.29 -3.55
N GLU A 37 -2.12 -5.97 -3.70
CA GLU A 37 -1.01 -5.05 -3.38
C GLU A 37 -0.74 -4.98 -1.87
N LEU A 38 -1.77 -5.03 -1.02
CA LEU A 38 -1.58 -5.10 0.43
C LEU A 38 -0.96 -6.44 0.86
N ASP A 39 -1.37 -7.55 0.24
CA ASP A 39 -0.79 -8.87 0.51
C ASP A 39 0.71 -8.92 0.12
N ASP A 40 1.08 -8.33 -1.02
CA ASP A 40 2.49 -8.17 -1.42
C ASP A 40 3.25 -7.26 -0.44
N ALA A 41 2.68 -6.12 -0.05
CA ALA A 41 3.32 -5.17 0.86
C ALA A 41 3.63 -5.77 2.26
N VAL A 42 2.79 -6.67 2.76
CA VAL A 42 2.97 -7.33 4.07
C VAL A 42 3.97 -8.47 4.02
N LYS A 43 4.13 -9.15 2.88
CA LYS A 43 5.04 -10.30 2.73
C LYS A 43 6.49 -9.90 2.45
N ARG A 44 6.73 -8.63 2.17
CA ARG A 44 8.03 -8.09 1.76
C ARG A 44 8.98 -7.90 2.93
#